data_AF-A0A095WRH2-F1
#
_entry.id   AF-A0A095WRH2-F1
#
_cell.length_a   1.000
_cell.length_b   1.000
_cell.length_c   1.000
_cell.angle_alpha   90.00
_cell.angle_beta   90.00
_cell.angle_gamma   90.00
#
_symmetry.space_group_name_H-M   'P 1'
#
loop_
_entity.id
_entity.type
_entity.pdbx_description
1 polymer ?
#
loop_
_entity_poly.entity_id
_entity_poly.type
_entity_poly.pdbx_seq_one_letter_code
_entity_poly.pdbx_strand_id
1 'polypeptide(L)'
;MVQTSVTNQRSSRVLKRRIALLASAFAVLGLLILSLCTGEYSILSHDDGWDMFMTVRIPRTVALILSGAAMSMCGLVMQIITQNRFAEPTTTGTTEWAGLGLLAIMIVYPSASVLLRMTVAVAFAFLGTMVFFALLRRVSLRSSLLVPIMGMMLGAVVSAVSTFLALETNTLQNLSVWFQGSFTSVYTGQYEILWIVTLAVLGVVVLADRLTAVGLGEDIATTLGVNYHRVILIATGLIALATGVVTVVVGSLPFLGLVVPNLISMALGDHLRQNLPWVCLSGIALVTIADLLARTIISPFEMPVSVILGIVGAFVFIALILRQSRKGGLQ
;
A
#
# COMPACT_ATOMS: atom_id res chain seq x y z
N MET A 1 -17.84 -20.51 39.97
CA MET A 1 -16.75 -19.53 40.16
C MET A 1 -15.73 -19.49 39.01
N VAL A 2 -15.41 -20.60 38.33
CA VAL A 2 -14.43 -20.59 37.21
C VAL A 2 -15.01 -20.05 35.89
N GLN A 3 -16.30 -20.27 35.59
CA GLN A 3 -16.93 -19.71 34.39
C GLN A 3 -17.11 -18.19 34.42
N THR A 4 -17.29 -17.59 35.60
CA THR A 4 -17.45 -16.13 35.78
C THR A 4 -16.13 -15.37 35.68
N SER A 5 -14.99 -16.00 36.01
CA SER A 5 -13.67 -15.35 35.86
C SER A 5 -13.20 -15.30 34.40
N VAL A 6 -13.49 -16.34 33.61
CA VAL A 6 -13.13 -16.42 32.18
C VAL A 6 -13.93 -15.43 31.32
N THR A 7 -15.23 -15.26 31.58
CA THR A 7 -16.06 -14.25 30.89
C THR A 7 -15.63 -12.83 31.20
N ASN A 8 -15.26 -12.54 32.46
CA ASN A 8 -14.80 -11.22 32.88
C ASN A 8 -13.43 -10.86 32.25
N GLN A 9 -12.52 -11.82 32.13
CA GLN A 9 -11.24 -11.63 31.45
C GLN A 9 -11.40 -11.38 29.94
N ARG A 10 -12.33 -12.07 29.26
CA ARG A 10 -12.59 -11.87 27.83
C ARG A 10 -13.20 -10.50 27.53
N SER A 11 -14.14 -10.05 28.38
CA SER A 11 -14.74 -8.71 28.30
C SER A 11 -13.70 -7.60 28.47
N SER A 12 -12.80 -7.71 29.45
CA SER A 12 -11.76 -6.71 29.69
C SER A 12 -10.75 -6.59 28.53
N ARG A 13 -10.39 -7.68 27.85
CA ARG A 13 -9.50 -7.65 26.68
C ARG A 13 -10.15 -7.00 25.47
N VAL A 14 -11.44 -7.28 25.22
CA VAL A 14 -12.19 -6.64 24.13
C VAL A 14 -12.32 -5.14 24.37
N LEU A 15 -12.62 -4.73 25.61
CA LEU A 15 -12.69 -3.32 25.98
C LEU A 15 -11.35 -2.61 25.81
N LYS A 16 -10.24 -3.19 26.31
CA LYS A 16 -8.89 -2.64 26.14
C LYS A 16 -8.52 -2.47 24.67
N ARG A 17 -8.84 -3.45 23.81
CA ARG A 17 -8.62 -3.35 22.35
C ARG A 17 -9.43 -2.23 21.71
N ARG A 18 -10.70 -2.07 22.10
CA ARG A 18 -11.55 -0.96 21.61
C ARG A 18 -11.01 0.40 22.04
N ILE A 19 -10.62 0.55 23.30
CA ILE A 19 -10.01 1.79 23.82
C ILE A 19 -8.72 2.11 23.06
N ALA A 20 -7.85 1.12 22.86
CA ALA A 20 -6.61 1.32 22.12
C ALA A 20 -6.87 1.72 20.66
N LEU A 21 -7.91 1.14 20.02
CA LEU A 21 -8.30 1.49 18.67
C LEU A 21 -8.80 2.94 18.59
N LEU A 22 -9.66 3.35 19.53
CA LEU A 22 -10.14 4.74 19.61
C LEU A 22 -8.98 5.72 19.87
N ALA A 23 -8.06 5.37 20.76
CA ALA A 23 -6.86 6.18 21.02
C ALA A 23 -5.98 6.29 19.76
N SER A 24 -5.79 5.21 19.01
CA SER A 24 -5.05 5.24 17.75
C SER A 24 -5.76 6.08 16.67
N ALA A 25 -7.09 6.00 16.58
CA ALA A 25 -7.86 6.83 15.67
C ALA A 25 -7.76 8.31 16.03
N PHE A 26 -7.78 8.65 17.33
CA PHE A 26 -7.60 10.02 17.79
C PHE A 26 -6.17 10.55 17.53
N ALA A 27 -5.15 9.72 17.72
CA ALA A 27 -3.77 10.07 17.38
C ALA A 27 -3.61 10.32 15.87
N VAL A 28 -4.21 9.47 15.02
CA VAL A 28 -4.23 9.68 13.57
C VAL A 28 -4.97 10.96 13.22
N LEU A 29 -6.12 11.24 13.84
CA LEU A 29 -6.84 12.49 13.63
C LEU A 29 -5.97 13.71 13.97
N GLY A 30 -5.21 13.65 15.08
CA GLY A 30 -4.24 14.69 15.44
C GLY A 30 -3.16 14.89 14.37
N LEU A 31 -2.63 13.80 13.79
CA LEU A 31 -1.66 13.86 12.68
C LEU A 31 -2.27 14.47 11.41
N LEU A 32 -3.53 14.17 11.11
CA LEU A 32 -4.23 14.72 9.95
C LEU A 32 -4.52 16.22 10.13
N ILE A 33 -4.91 16.64 11.33
CA ILE A 33 -5.05 18.07 11.67
C ILE A 33 -3.69 18.77 11.53
N LEU A 34 -2.61 18.14 12.02
CA LEU A 34 -1.26 18.68 11.84
C LEU A 34 -0.91 18.81 10.35
N SER A 35 -1.19 17.80 9.53
CA SER A 35 -1.00 17.85 8.06
C SER A 35 -1.75 18.99 7.38
N LEU A 36 -2.97 19.28 7.83
CA LEU A 36 -3.78 20.41 7.35
C LEU A 36 -3.21 21.76 7.79
N CYS A 37 -2.60 21.84 8.97
CA CYS A 37 -1.98 23.06 9.50
C CYS A 37 -0.56 23.29 8.97
N THR A 38 0.15 22.25 8.55
CA THR A 38 1.53 22.33 8.04
C THR A 38 1.59 22.69 6.56
N GLY A 39 2.31 23.76 6.24
CA GLY A 39 2.66 24.17 4.89
C GLY A 39 3.36 25.53 4.91
N GLU A 40 4.23 25.77 3.92
CA GLU A 40 5.02 27.00 3.83
C GLU A 40 4.14 28.24 3.59
N TYR A 41 3.10 28.09 2.77
CA TYR A 41 2.14 29.17 2.51
C TYR A 41 1.25 29.39 3.73
N SER A 42 1.32 30.59 4.32
CA SER A 42 0.49 30.98 5.47
C SER A 42 -0.95 31.26 5.04
N ILE A 43 -1.87 30.43 5.50
CA ILE A 43 -3.32 30.52 5.23
C ILE A 43 -3.97 31.71 5.95
N LEU A 44 -3.47 32.07 7.14
CA LEU A 44 -4.13 33.06 7.99
C LEU A 44 -3.74 34.51 7.67
N SER A 45 -2.65 34.71 6.93
CA SER A 45 -2.08 36.03 6.68
C SER A 45 -2.34 36.56 5.27
N HIS A 46 -2.94 35.75 4.39
CA HIS A 46 -3.19 36.10 3.00
C HIS A 46 -4.66 35.89 2.66
N ASP A 47 -5.20 36.76 1.79
CA ASP A 47 -6.62 36.79 1.43
C ASP A 47 -7.06 35.51 0.68
N ASP A 48 -6.16 34.89 -0.08
CA ASP A 48 -6.35 33.63 -0.83
C ASP A 48 -6.00 32.37 -0.01
N GLY A 49 -5.77 32.51 1.30
CA GLY A 49 -5.41 31.38 2.16
C GLY A 49 -6.46 30.26 2.20
N TRP A 50 -7.75 30.61 2.16
CA TRP A 50 -8.84 29.62 2.10
C TRP A 50 -8.86 28.83 0.80
N ASP A 51 -8.55 29.47 -0.32
CA ASP A 51 -8.48 28.81 -1.63
C ASP A 51 -7.31 27.82 -1.67
N MET A 52 -6.15 28.20 -1.13
CA MET A 52 -5.01 27.30 -0.97
C MET A 52 -5.33 26.10 -0.08
N PHE A 53 -6.06 26.33 1.02
CA PHE A 53 -6.48 25.27 1.93
C PHE A 53 -7.40 24.24 1.24
N MET A 54 -8.39 24.72 0.49
CA MET A 54 -9.34 23.88 -0.23
C MET A 54 -8.74 23.20 -1.46
N THR A 55 -7.84 23.89 -2.18
CA THR A 55 -7.33 23.41 -3.47
C THR A 55 -6.14 22.47 -3.32
N VAL A 56 -5.36 22.60 -2.24
CA VAL A 56 -4.11 21.84 -2.04
C VAL A 56 -4.12 21.04 -0.73
N ARG A 57 -4.35 21.69 0.42
CA ARG A 57 -4.16 21.00 1.72
C ARG A 57 -5.17 19.88 1.96
N ILE A 58 -6.46 20.13 1.72
CA ILE A 58 -7.49 19.10 1.85
C ILE A 58 -7.25 17.95 0.86
N PRO A 59 -7.11 18.18 -0.47
CA PRO A 59 -6.80 17.14 -1.44
C PRO A 59 -5.60 16.28 -1.05
N ARG A 60 -4.52 16.92 -0.63
CA ARG A 60 -3.31 16.23 -0.20
C ARG A 60 -3.56 15.35 1.03
N THR A 61 -4.20 15.87 2.07
CA THR A 61 -4.51 15.09 3.28
C THR A 61 -5.48 13.93 3.00
N VAL A 62 -6.47 14.13 2.12
CA VAL A 62 -7.37 13.04 1.69
C VAL A 62 -6.59 11.97 0.93
N ALA A 63 -5.67 12.36 0.05
CA ALA A 63 -4.82 11.40 -0.64
C ALA A 63 -3.94 10.58 0.31
N LEU A 64 -3.35 11.19 1.35
CA LEU A 64 -2.59 10.48 2.38
C LEU A 64 -3.44 9.39 3.07
N ILE A 65 -4.71 9.72 3.37
CA ILE A 65 -5.64 8.78 4.00
C ILE A 65 -5.93 7.60 3.04
N LEU A 66 -6.33 7.92 1.81
CA LEU A 66 -6.76 6.93 0.83
C LEU A 66 -5.61 6.01 0.41
N SER A 67 -4.45 6.57 0.06
CA SER A 67 -3.28 5.79 -0.35
C SER A 67 -2.69 5.00 0.82
N GLY A 68 -2.61 5.61 2.01
CA GLY A 68 -2.08 4.97 3.21
C GLY A 68 -2.89 3.74 3.60
N ALA A 69 -4.22 3.88 3.67
CA ALA A 69 -5.11 2.75 3.99
C ALA A 69 -5.07 1.67 2.91
N ALA A 70 -5.20 2.06 1.64
CA ALA A 70 -5.27 1.11 0.53
C ALA A 70 -3.96 0.33 0.36
N MET A 71 -2.80 0.99 0.37
CA MET A 71 -1.52 0.32 0.12
C MET A 71 -1.09 -0.59 1.27
N SER A 72 -1.31 -0.20 2.54
CA SER A 72 -1.08 -1.10 3.68
C SER A 72 -2.00 -2.33 3.64
N MET A 73 -3.25 -2.14 3.23
CA MET A 73 -4.21 -3.24 3.05
C MET A 73 -3.82 -4.16 1.87
N CYS A 74 -3.41 -3.60 0.73
CA CYS A 74 -2.89 -4.38 -0.39
C CYS A 74 -1.67 -5.22 0.01
N GLY A 75 -0.77 -4.65 0.81
CA GLY A 75 0.33 -5.38 1.42
C GLY A 75 -0.13 -6.58 2.23
N LEU A 76 -1.07 -6.38 3.16
CA LEU A 76 -1.61 -7.46 3.98
C LEU A 76 -2.26 -8.56 3.13
N VAL A 77 -3.06 -8.18 2.13
CA VAL A 77 -3.70 -9.16 1.23
C VAL A 77 -2.65 -9.89 0.40
N MET A 78 -1.66 -9.18 -0.15
CA MET A 78 -0.57 -9.78 -0.92
C MET A 78 0.19 -10.82 -0.08
N GLN A 79 0.49 -10.52 1.19
CA GLN A 79 1.14 -11.46 2.10
C GLN A 79 0.29 -12.72 2.33
N ILE A 80 -1.02 -12.58 2.42
CA ILE A 80 -1.96 -13.70 2.61
C ILE A 80 -2.01 -14.59 1.37
N ILE A 81 -2.24 -14.02 0.19
CA ILE A 81 -2.42 -14.80 -1.04
C ILE A 81 -1.11 -15.42 -1.56
N THR A 82 0.03 -14.81 -1.25
CA THR A 82 1.36 -15.38 -1.54
C THR A 82 1.88 -16.28 -0.43
N GLN A 83 1.18 -16.31 0.71
CA GLN A 83 1.64 -16.98 1.94
C GLN A 83 3.05 -16.58 2.35
N ASN A 84 3.39 -15.30 2.14
CA ASN A 84 4.73 -14.79 2.34
C ASN A 84 4.70 -13.39 2.99
N ARG A 85 5.28 -13.29 4.19
CA ARG A 85 5.28 -12.04 4.98
C ARG A 85 6.07 -10.89 4.35
N PHE A 86 6.93 -11.16 3.37
CA PHE A 86 7.72 -10.13 2.71
C PHE A 86 7.16 -9.72 1.34
N ALA A 87 6.03 -10.29 0.93
CA ALA A 87 5.37 -9.91 -0.31
C ALA A 87 4.54 -8.62 -0.13
N GLU A 88 4.71 -7.69 -1.05
CA GLU A 88 3.88 -6.49 -1.19
C GLU A 88 3.86 -6.10 -2.69
N PRO A 89 2.98 -5.17 -3.12
CA PRO A 89 2.90 -4.79 -4.53
C PRO A 89 4.24 -4.37 -5.16
N THR A 90 5.07 -3.63 -4.43
CA THR A 90 6.40 -3.17 -4.87
C THR A 90 7.46 -4.29 -4.88
N THR A 91 7.32 -5.34 -4.08
CA THR A 91 8.26 -6.49 -4.11
C THR A 91 7.83 -7.58 -5.07
N THR A 92 6.61 -7.50 -5.62
CA THR A 92 6.05 -8.47 -6.58
C THR A 92 6.08 -7.97 -8.03
N GLY A 93 6.63 -6.77 -8.27
CA GLY A 93 6.72 -6.16 -9.58
C GLY A 93 5.46 -5.38 -10.00
N THR A 94 4.40 -5.39 -9.19
CA THR A 94 3.08 -4.86 -9.58
C THR A 94 3.13 -3.37 -9.90
N THR A 95 3.94 -2.60 -9.16
CA THR A 95 4.15 -1.17 -9.38
C THR A 95 4.89 -0.90 -10.69
N GLU A 96 5.90 -1.71 -11.02
CA GLU A 96 6.67 -1.59 -12.26
C GLU A 96 5.79 -1.85 -13.49
N TRP A 97 4.91 -2.85 -13.41
CA TRP A 97 3.91 -3.09 -14.46
C TRP A 97 2.92 -1.94 -14.60
N ALA A 98 2.42 -1.38 -13.49
CA ALA A 98 1.57 -0.18 -13.55
C ALA A 98 2.28 1.00 -14.23
N GLY A 99 3.56 1.21 -13.90
CA GLY A 99 4.42 2.23 -14.52
C GLY A 99 4.62 2.01 -16.01
N LEU A 100 4.86 0.76 -16.45
CA LEU A 100 4.95 0.42 -17.87
C LEU A 100 3.63 0.72 -18.60
N GLY A 101 2.48 0.37 -18.00
CA GLY A 101 1.17 0.66 -18.58
C GLY A 101 0.91 2.15 -18.73
N LEU A 102 1.27 2.94 -17.71
CA LEU A 102 1.18 4.40 -17.74
C LEU A 102 2.11 5.01 -18.81
N LEU A 103 3.33 4.52 -18.92
CA LEU A 103 4.27 4.94 -19.96
C LEU A 103 3.73 4.61 -21.36
N ALA A 104 3.24 3.38 -21.57
CA ALA A 104 2.72 2.93 -22.85
C ALA A 104 1.55 3.79 -23.35
N ILE A 105 0.58 4.09 -22.49
CA ILE A 105 -0.56 4.95 -22.88
C ILE A 105 -0.11 6.39 -23.15
N MET A 106 0.90 6.90 -22.44
CA MET A 106 1.39 8.25 -22.69
C MET A 106 2.21 8.38 -23.97
N ILE A 107 2.84 7.30 -24.43
CA ILE A 107 3.50 7.25 -25.74
C ILE A 107 2.45 7.18 -26.86
N VAL A 108 1.45 6.30 -26.71
CA VAL A 108 0.44 6.04 -27.76
C VAL A 108 -0.60 7.17 -27.82
N TYR A 109 -1.02 7.69 -26.67
CA TYR A 109 -2.04 8.73 -26.58
C TYR A 109 -1.69 9.75 -25.47
N PRO A 110 -0.80 10.72 -25.75
CA PRO A 110 -0.31 11.69 -24.76
C PRO A 110 -1.44 12.50 -24.10
N SER A 111 -2.50 12.83 -24.84
CA SER A 111 -3.67 13.57 -24.35
C SER A 111 -4.72 12.67 -23.68
N ALA A 112 -4.39 11.41 -23.36
CA ALA A 112 -5.27 10.52 -22.60
C ALA A 112 -5.72 11.17 -21.29
N SER A 113 -7.02 11.07 -21.00
CA SER A 113 -7.58 11.50 -19.73
C SER A 113 -6.97 10.71 -18.56
N VAL A 114 -6.99 11.30 -17.37
CA VAL A 114 -6.45 10.66 -16.15
C VAL A 114 -7.11 9.29 -15.92
N LEU A 115 -8.42 9.19 -16.11
CA LEU A 115 -9.16 7.93 -15.99
C LEU A 115 -8.67 6.85 -16.97
N LEU A 116 -8.37 7.22 -18.22
CA LEU A 116 -7.85 6.27 -19.20
C LEU A 116 -6.44 5.82 -18.82
N ARG A 117 -5.57 6.74 -18.40
CA ARG A 117 -4.23 6.42 -17.89
C ARG A 117 -4.28 5.44 -16.73
N MET A 118 -5.21 5.64 -15.80
CA MET A 118 -5.45 4.74 -14.66
C MET A 118 -5.95 3.38 -15.08
N THR A 119 -6.90 3.34 -16.02
CA THR A 119 -7.44 2.06 -16.51
C THR A 119 -6.34 1.20 -17.15
N VAL A 120 -5.46 1.81 -17.94
CA VAL A 120 -4.32 1.10 -18.54
C VAL A 120 -3.30 0.70 -17.49
N ALA A 121 -2.95 1.58 -16.54
CA ALA A 121 -2.03 1.25 -15.46
C ALA A 121 -2.56 0.08 -14.60
N VAL A 122 -3.85 0.08 -14.24
CA VAL A 122 -4.51 -1.01 -13.50
C VAL A 122 -4.52 -2.31 -14.31
N ALA A 123 -4.79 -2.24 -15.61
CA ALA A 123 -4.77 -3.41 -16.48
C ALA A 123 -3.38 -4.05 -16.55
N PHE A 124 -2.33 -3.24 -16.71
CA PHE A 124 -0.95 -3.73 -16.69
C PHE A 124 -0.54 -4.25 -15.31
N ALA A 125 -0.90 -3.55 -14.23
CA ALA A 125 -0.66 -4.01 -12.87
C ALA A 125 -1.28 -5.41 -12.64
N PHE A 126 -2.53 -5.59 -13.05
CA PHE A 126 -3.24 -6.86 -12.97
C PHE A 126 -2.55 -7.96 -13.79
N LEU A 127 -2.20 -7.65 -15.04
CA LEU A 127 -1.47 -8.57 -15.91
C LEU A 127 -0.13 -8.97 -15.27
N GLY A 128 0.60 -7.99 -14.75
CA GLY A 128 1.88 -8.20 -14.08
C GLY A 128 1.79 -9.09 -12.86
N THR A 129 0.81 -8.85 -11.99
CA THR A 129 0.58 -9.70 -10.83
C THR A 129 0.15 -11.12 -11.25
N MET A 130 -0.64 -11.27 -12.32
CA MET A 130 -0.99 -12.59 -12.88
C MET A 130 0.24 -13.32 -13.42
N VAL A 131 1.12 -12.63 -14.15
CA VAL A 131 2.41 -13.17 -14.62
C VAL A 131 3.26 -13.60 -13.43
N PHE A 132 3.36 -12.76 -12.39
CA PHE A 132 4.07 -13.09 -11.16
C PHE A 132 3.53 -14.38 -10.50
N PHE A 133 2.21 -14.51 -10.33
CA PHE A 133 1.62 -15.73 -9.77
C PHE A 133 1.82 -16.95 -10.67
N ALA A 134 1.77 -16.79 -12.00
CA ALA A 134 2.04 -17.88 -12.93
C ALA A 134 3.48 -18.40 -12.80
N LEU A 135 4.46 -17.50 -12.62
CA LEU A 135 5.85 -17.86 -12.35
C LEU A 135 6.00 -18.52 -10.98
N LEU A 136 5.39 -17.95 -9.94
CA LEU A 136 5.44 -18.48 -8.58
C LEU A 136 4.89 -19.91 -8.49
N ARG A 137 3.85 -20.24 -9.26
CA ARG A 137 3.30 -21.61 -9.33
C ARG A 137 4.27 -22.64 -9.91
N ARG A 138 5.22 -22.22 -10.74
CA ARG A 138 6.22 -23.12 -11.36
C ARG A 138 7.42 -23.38 -10.46
N VAL A 139 7.57 -22.64 -9.36
CA VAL A 139 8.70 -22.81 -8.44
C VAL A 139 8.33 -23.75 -7.29
N SER A 140 9.09 -24.85 -7.16
CA SER A 140 8.88 -25.89 -6.16
C SER A 140 9.45 -25.53 -4.78
N LEU A 141 10.53 -24.76 -4.72
CA LEU A 141 11.13 -24.29 -3.47
C LEU A 141 10.57 -22.94 -3.08
N ARG A 142 9.74 -22.89 -2.03
CA ARG A 142 9.16 -21.64 -1.52
C ARG A 142 9.87 -21.21 -0.25
N SER A 143 11.04 -20.59 -0.38
CA SER A 143 11.64 -19.90 0.77
C SER A 143 10.96 -18.54 0.99
N SER A 144 11.01 -18.04 2.22
CA SER A 144 10.40 -16.75 2.56
C SER A 144 10.98 -15.58 1.77
N LEU A 145 12.21 -15.69 1.27
CA LEU A 145 12.87 -14.63 0.49
C LEU A 145 12.66 -14.79 -1.03
N LEU A 146 12.36 -16.00 -1.50
CA LEU A 146 12.25 -16.28 -2.92
C LEU A 146 11.10 -15.51 -3.58
N VAL A 147 9.97 -15.35 -2.88
CA VAL A 147 8.80 -14.61 -3.41
C VAL A 147 9.14 -13.14 -3.70
N PRO A 148 9.69 -12.35 -2.75
CA PRO A 148 10.20 -11.00 -3.06
C PRO A 148 11.30 -10.98 -4.11
N ILE A 149 12.27 -11.91 -4.07
CA ILE A 149 13.40 -11.91 -5.01
C ILE A 149 12.89 -12.10 -6.44
N MET A 150 12.00 -13.05 -6.68
CA MET A 150 11.42 -13.25 -8.01
C MET A 150 10.65 -12.02 -8.49
N GLY A 151 9.89 -11.38 -7.60
CA GLY A 151 9.13 -10.19 -7.96
C GLY A 151 10.04 -9.00 -8.26
N MET A 152 11.11 -8.80 -7.49
CA MET A 152 12.13 -7.79 -7.78
C MET A 152 12.86 -8.09 -9.11
N MET A 153 13.17 -9.35 -9.41
CA MET A 153 13.77 -9.73 -10.70
C MET A 153 12.82 -9.47 -11.87
N LEU A 154 11.54 -9.83 -11.74
CA LEU A 154 10.51 -9.54 -12.75
C LEU A 154 10.32 -8.04 -12.92
N GLY A 155 10.23 -7.30 -11.82
CA GLY A 155 10.14 -5.84 -11.80
C GLY A 155 11.34 -5.19 -12.47
N ALA A 156 12.56 -5.67 -12.23
CA ALA A 156 13.76 -5.17 -12.89
C ALA A 156 13.74 -5.36 -14.41
N VAL A 157 13.23 -6.50 -14.91
CA VAL A 157 13.03 -6.72 -16.35
C VAL A 157 12.03 -5.71 -16.94
N VAL A 158 10.88 -5.54 -16.28
CA VAL A 158 9.85 -4.57 -16.71
C VAL A 158 10.35 -3.14 -16.64
N SER A 159 11.11 -2.80 -15.60
CA SER A 159 11.76 -1.50 -15.44
C SER A 159 12.79 -1.26 -16.53
N ALA A 160 13.59 -2.25 -16.92
CA ALA A 160 14.56 -2.10 -18.00
C ALA A 160 13.87 -1.82 -19.34
N VAL A 161 12.77 -2.52 -19.64
CA VAL A 161 11.93 -2.23 -20.82
C VAL A 161 11.34 -0.83 -20.74
N SER A 162 10.81 -0.43 -19.58
CA SER A 162 10.24 0.90 -19.37
C SER A 162 11.29 2.00 -19.57
N THR A 163 12.50 1.81 -19.04
CA THR A 163 13.61 2.75 -19.20
C THR A 163 14.06 2.85 -20.66
N PHE A 164 14.19 1.72 -21.37
CA PHE A 164 14.52 1.72 -22.79
C PHE A 164 13.49 2.50 -23.61
N LEU A 165 12.20 2.20 -23.43
CA LEU A 165 11.13 2.94 -24.11
C LEU A 165 11.16 4.43 -23.78
N ALA A 166 11.34 4.77 -22.50
CA ALA A 166 11.37 6.16 -22.07
C ALA A 166 12.58 6.94 -22.58
N LEU A 167 13.71 6.27 -22.84
CA LEU A 167 14.86 6.87 -23.52
C LEU A 167 14.53 7.16 -24.98
N GLU A 168 14.01 6.16 -25.71
CA GLU A 168 13.64 6.29 -27.13
C GLU A 168 12.57 7.37 -27.35
N THR A 169 11.63 7.52 -26.42
CA THR A 169 10.54 8.51 -26.53
C THR A 169 10.81 9.82 -25.79
N ASN A 170 12.02 10.02 -25.25
CA ASN A 170 12.39 11.21 -24.46
C ASN A 170 11.43 11.51 -23.30
N THR A 171 10.91 10.46 -22.65
CA THR A 171 10.00 10.53 -21.50
C THR A 171 10.65 10.03 -20.20
N LEU A 172 11.98 9.90 -20.16
CA LEU A 172 12.73 9.43 -18.98
C LEU A 172 12.48 10.29 -17.73
N GLN A 173 12.32 11.61 -17.91
CA GLN A 173 11.99 12.52 -16.81
C GLN A 173 10.61 12.21 -16.23
N ASN A 174 9.60 11.99 -17.08
CA ASN A 174 8.24 11.66 -16.64
C ASN A 174 8.23 10.33 -15.87
N LEU A 175 8.95 9.32 -16.40
CA LEU A 175 9.11 8.03 -15.74
C LEU A 175 9.75 8.20 -14.35
N SER A 176 10.82 8.99 -14.26
CA SER A 176 11.53 9.26 -13.00
C SER A 176 10.64 9.92 -11.95
N VAL A 177 9.80 10.88 -12.36
CA VAL A 177 8.87 11.58 -11.44
C VAL A 177 7.82 10.62 -10.86
N TRP A 178 7.29 9.66 -11.62
CA TRP A 178 6.30 8.72 -11.08
C TRP A 178 6.89 7.67 -10.13
N PHE A 179 8.11 7.21 -10.39
CA PHE A 179 8.80 6.31 -9.45
C PHE A 179 9.26 7.02 -8.18
N GLN A 180 9.40 8.34 -8.18
CA GLN A 180 9.77 9.12 -7.00
C GLN A 180 8.67 9.19 -5.94
N GLY A 181 7.39 8.98 -6.24
CA GLY A 181 6.33 8.92 -5.22
C GLY A 181 6.22 10.19 -4.34
N SER A 182 5.34 11.11 -4.71
CA SER A 182 5.15 12.38 -3.99
C SER A 182 3.69 12.83 -3.98
N PHE A 183 3.32 13.54 -2.92
CA PHE A 183 2.01 14.15 -2.78
C PHE A 183 1.99 15.64 -3.19
N THR A 184 3.12 16.20 -3.63
CA THR A 184 3.23 17.61 -4.06
C THR A 184 2.32 17.93 -5.25
N SER A 185 2.07 16.96 -6.13
CA SER A 185 1.22 17.14 -7.32
C SER A 185 -0.27 16.87 -7.06
N VAL A 186 -0.67 16.64 -5.81
CA VAL A 186 -2.06 16.33 -5.45
C VAL A 186 -2.81 17.62 -5.14
N TYR A 187 -3.67 18.01 -6.07
CA TYR A 187 -4.59 19.14 -5.93
C TYR A 187 -5.97 18.78 -6.49
N THR A 188 -6.92 19.71 -6.39
CA THR A 188 -8.29 19.55 -6.89
C THR A 188 -8.31 19.19 -8.38
N GLY A 189 -9.07 18.17 -8.76
CA GLY A 189 -9.13 17.58 -10.10
C GLY A 189 -8.30 16.30 -10.27
N GLN A 190 -7.37 16.00 -9.35
CA GLN A 190 -6.57 14.77 -9.39
C GLN A 190 -6.91 13.79 -8.26
N TYR A 191 -7.13 14.29 -7.05
CA TYR A 191 -7.33 13.43 -5.87
C TYR A 191 -8.69 12.72 -5.86
N GLU A 192 -9.69 13.25 -6.57
CA GLU A 192 -11.06 12.74 -6.59
C GLU A 192 -11.11 11.30 -7.12
N ILE A 193 -10.20 10.95 -8.02
CA ILE A 193 -10.16 9.61 -8.59
C ILE A 193 -9.57 8.59 -7.60
N LEU A 194 -8.81 9.04 -6.58
CA LEU A 194 -8.36 8.15 -5.50
C LEU A 194 -9.53 7.56 -4.72
N TRP A 195 -10.73 8.16 -4.70
CA TRP A 195 -11.88 7.56 -4.04
C TRP A 195 -12.24 6.15 -4.56
N ILE A 196 -11.83 5.81 -5.78
CA ILE A 196 -12.00 4.46 -6.34
C ILE A 196 -11.29 3.41 -5.47
N VAL A 197 -10.18 3.74 -4.80
CA VAL A 197 -9.47 2.79 -3.93
C VAL A 197 -10.28 2.41 -2.69
N THR A 198 -11.27 3.21 -2.30
CA THR A 198 -12.22 2.85 -1.24
C THR A 198 -13.00 1.60 -1.62
N LEU A 199 -13.31 1.38 -2.91
CA LEU A 199 -13.93 0.13 -3.37
C LEU A 199 -13.03 -1.08 -3.15
N ALA A 200 -11.70 -0.92 -3.34
CA ALA A 200 -10.74 -1.98 -3.06
C ALA A 200 -10.71 -2.31 -1.56
N VAL A 201 -10.66 -1.29 -0.69
CA VAL A 201 -10.70 -1.44 0.77
C VAL A 201 -11.97 -2.14 1.23
N LEU A 202 -13.14 -1.67 0.77
CA LEU A 202 -14.43 -2.28 1.10
C LEU A 202 -14.52 -3.72 0.59
N GLY A 203 -14.06 -3.97 -0.64
CA GLY A 203 -13.98 -5.31 -1.21
C GLY A 203 -13.18 -6.27 -0.33
N VAL A 204 -12.03 -5.84 0.19
CA VAL A 204 -11.22 -6.66 1.10
C VAL A 204 -11.87 -6.85 2.46
N VAL A 205 -12.54 -5.84 3.00
CA VAL A 205 -13.33 -5.99 4.25
C VAL A 205 -14.42 -7.06 4.08
N VAL A 206 -15.12 -7.06 2.94
CA VAL A 206 -16.15 -8.08 2.63
C VAL A 206 -15.52 -9.46 2.42
N LEU A 207 -14.35 -9.53 1.80
CA LEU A 207 -13.64 -10.79 1.54
C LEU A 207 -12.79 -11.29 2.71
N ALA A 208 -12.71 -10.57 3.83
CA ALA A 208 -11.72 -10.82 4.89
C ALA A 208 -11.70 -12.27 5.40
N ASP A 209 -12.88 -12.87 5.64
CA ASP A 209 -12.94 -14.25 6.15
C ASP A 209 -12.52 -15.28 5.08
N ARG A 210 -12.87 -15.04 3.81
CA ARG A 210 -12.47 -15.89 2.68
C ARG A 210 -10.97 -15.79 2.40
N LEU A 211 -10.42 -14.58 2.50
CA LEU A 211 -8.98 -14.33 2.39
C LEU A 211 -8.21 -15.02 3.53
N THR A 212 -8.75 -15.00 4.75
CA THR A 212 -8.16 -15.74 5.88
C THR A 212 -8.10 -17.24 5.58
N ALA A 213 -9.17 -17.83 5.02
CA ALA A 213 -9.17 -19.23 4.60
C ALA A 213 -8.15 -19.51 3.47
N VAL A 214 -8.08 -18.64 2.46
CA VAL A 214 -7.07 -18.72 1.38
C VAL A 214 -5.64 -18.68 1.92
N GLY A 215 -5.39 -17.88 2.95
CA GLY A 215 -4.08 -17.81 3.61
C GLY A 215 -3.62 -19.13 4.22
N LEU A 216 -4.55 -20.03 4.58
CA LEU A 216 -4.24 -21.36 5.12
C LEU A 216 -3.79 -22.35 4.04
N GLY A 217 -4.00 -22.03 2.76
CA GLY A 217 -3.64 -22.87 1.63
C GLY A 217 -4.86 -23.39 0.86
N GLU A 218 -4.60 -23.91 -0.32
CA GLU A 218 -5.62 -24.33 -1.28
C GLU A 218 -6.48 -25.49 -0.74
N ASP A 219 -5.85 -26.52 -0.18
CA ASP A 219 -6.56 -27.70 0.35
C ASP A 219 -7.49 -27.34 1.52
N ILE A 220 -7.02 -26.47 2.41
CA ILE A 220 -7.81 -26.03 3.57
C ILE A 220 -8.96 -25.12 3.13
N ALA A 221 -8.69 -24.16 2.23
CA ALA A 221 -9.70 -23.24 1.73
C ALA A 221 -10.83 -23.98 0.99
N THR A 222 -10.47 -24.95 0.15
CA THR A 222 -11.44 -25.76 -0.62
C THR A 222 -12.27 -26.66 0.30
N THR A 223 -11.67 -27.25 1.34
CA THR A 223 -12.40 -28.03 2.37
C THR A 223 -13.40 -27.17 3.15
N LEU A 224 -13.10 -25.89 3.38
CA LEU A 224 -14.00 -24.91 4.01
C LEU A 224 -15.08 -24.38 3.05
N GLY A 225 -15.18 -24.90 1.82
CA GLY A 225 -16.15 -24.47 0.80
C GLY A 225 -15.81 -23.15 0.12
N VAL A 226 -14.59 -22.64 0.27
CA VAL A 226 -14.12 -21.42 -0.38
C VAL A 226 -13.51 -21.77 -1.74
N ASN A 227 -13.98 -21.12 -2.80
CA ASN A 227 -13.37 -21.24 -4.12
C ASN A 227 -12.03 -20.46 -4.14
N TYR A 228 -10.92 -21.18 -3.91
CA TYR A 228 -9.57 -20.63 -3.77
C TYR A 228 -9.17 -19.75 -4.96
N HIS A 229 -9.27 -20.26 -6.18
CA HIS A 229 -8.87 -19.53 -7.40
C HIS A 229 -9.71 -18.27 -7.64
N ARG A 230 -11.03 -18.32 -7.39
CA ARG A 230 -11.90 -17.15 -7.54
C ARG A 230 -11.54 -16.05 -6.54
N VAL A 231 -11.23 -16.42 -5.29
CA VAL A 231 -10.83 -15.44 -4.27
C VAL A 231 -9.48 -14.82 -4.60
N ILE A 232 -8.51 -15.61 -5.08
CA ILE A 232 -7.22 -15.06 -5.56
C ILE A 232 -7.44 -14.08 -6.71
N LEU A 233 -8.26 -14.44 -7.71
CA LEU A 233 -8.53 -13.58 -8.86
C LEU A 233 -9.13 -12.23 -8.42
N ILE A 234 -10.13 -12.26 -7.53
CA ILE A 234 -10.74 -11.04 -6.99
C ILE A 234 -9.72 -10.24 -6.17
N ALA A 235 -8.96 -10.90 -5.29
CA ALA A 235 -7.94 -10.25 -4.46
C ALA A 235 -6.88 -9.56 -5.31
N THR A 236 -6.39 -10.22 -6.36
CA THR A 236 -5.46 -9.61 -7.32
C THR A 236 -6.09 -8.44 -8.06
N GLY A 237 -7.37 -8.54 -8.44
CA GLY A 237 -8.11 -7.42 -9.03
C GLY A 237 -8.16 -6.20 -8.12
N LEU A 238 -8.44 -6.40 -6.83
CA LEU A 238 -8.49 -5.32 -5.83
C LEU A 238 -7.09 -4.72 -5.58
N ILE A 239 -6.05 -5.55 -5.50
CA ILE A 239 -4.65 -5.09 -5.37
C ILE A 239 -4.26 -4.28 -6.60
N ALA A 240 -4.49 -4.79 -7.80
CA ALA A 240 -4.15 -4.11 -9.05
C ALA A 240 -4.90 -2.78 -9.21
N LEU A 241 -6.18 -2.74 -8.83
CA LEU A 241 -6.98 -1.52 -8.81
C LEU A 241 -6.35 -0.49 -7.87
N ALA A 242 -6.13 -0.84 -6.61
CA ALA A 242 -5.58 0.08 -5.63
C ALA A 242 -4.15 0.53 -5.98
N THR A 243 -3.26 -0.40 -6.32
CA THR A 243 -1.87 -0.10 -6.68
C THR A 243 -1.81 0.74 -7.96
N GLY A 244 -2.52 0.37 -9.03
CA GLY A 244 -2.52 1.14 -10.27
C GLY A 244 -3.05 2.56 -10.08
N VAL A 245 -4.14 2.73 -9.33
CA VAL A 245 -4.71 4.05 -9.02
C VAL A 245 -3.74 4.90 -8.19
N VAL A 246 -3.16 4.34 -7.12
CA VAL A 246 -2.20 5.07 -6.27
C VAL A 246 -0.93 5.41 -7.05
N THR A 247 -0.41 4.50 -7.88
CA THR A 247 0.79 4.74 -8.68
C THR A 247 0.59 5.87 -9.70
N VAL A 248 -0.60 6.01 -10.29
CA VAL A 248 -0.86 7.10 -11.25
C VAL A 248 -0.98 8.46 -10.56
N VAL A 249 -1.62 8.52 -9.39
CA VAL A 249 -1.90 9.80 -8.72
C VAL A 249 -0.75 10.25 -7.81
N VAL A 250 -0.17 9.33 -7.05
CA VAL A 250 0.84 9.61 -6.02
C VAL A 250 2.22 9.09 -6.43
N GLY A 251 2.28 8.01 -7.19
CA GLY A 251 3.53 7.31 -7.52
C GLY A 251 3.83 6.14 -6.58
N SER A 252 5.09 5.72 -6.54
CA SER A 252 5.51 4.55 -5.74
C SER A 252 5.58 4.86 -4.24
N LEU A 253 4.94 4.03 -3.42
CA LEU A 253 5.01 4.06 -1.95
C LEU A 253 5.68 2.77 -1.43
N PRO A 254 7.02 2.67 -1.46
CA PRO A 254 7.74 1.45 -1.15
C PRO A 254 7.62 1.06 0.32
N PHE A 255 7.70 -0.25 0.62
CA PHE A 255 7.71 -0.85 1.96
C PHE A 255 6.47 -0.62 2.82
N LEU A 256 5.53 0.21 2.42
CA LEU A 256 4.32 0.50 3.19
C LEU A 256 3.43 -0.75 3.38
N GLY A 257 3.30 -1.56 2.32
CA GLY A 257 2.56 -2.81 2.34
C GLY A 257 3.29 -3.95 3.05
N LEU A 258 4.59 -3.82 3.24
CA LEU A 258 5.40 -4.78 3.98
C LEU A 258 5.43 -4.42 5.47
N VAL A 259 5.85 -3.21 5.81
CA VAL A 259 6.13 -2.77 7.18
C VAL A 259 4.88 -2.83 8.05
N VAL A 260 3.80 -2.18 7.60
CA VAL A 260 2.61 -2.01 8.43
C VAL A 260 1.96 -3.35 8.77
N PRO A 261 1.65 -4.25 7.82
CA PRO A 261 1.04 -5.53 8.13
C PRO A 261 1.91 -6.42 9.00
N ASN A 262 3.23 -6.40 8.82
CA ASN A 262 4.15 -7.19 9.65
C ASN A 262 4.18 -6.72 11.10
N LEU A 263 4.28 -5.41 11.33
CA LEU A 263 4.27 -4.85 12.68
C LEU A 263 2.94 -5.14 13.39
N ILE A 264 1.82 -5.00 12.69
CA ILE A 264 0.50 -5.32 13.25
C ILE A 264 0.36 -6.81 13.55
N SER A 265 0.79 -7.68 12.63
CA SER A 265 0.71 -9.13 12.82
C SER A 265 1.59 -9.60 13.98
N MET A 266 2.75 -8.97 14.19
CA MET A 266 3.61 -9.24 15.34
C MET A 266 2.99 -8.81 16.67
N ALA A 267 2.17 -7.75 16.68
CA ALA A 267 1.55 -7.22 17.90
C ALA A 267 0.21 -7.90 18.23
N LEU A 268 -0.60 -8.23 17.21
CA LEU A 268 -2.01 -8.64 17.37
C LEU A 268 -2.31 -10.06 16.88
N GLY A 269 -1.36 -10.75 16.23
CA GLY A 269 -1.52 -12.04 15.56
C GLY A 269 -2.02 -11.91 14.12
N ASP A 270 -2.32 -13.02 13.44
CA ASP A 270 -2.54 -13.04 11.97
C ASP A 270 -4.03 -12.98 11.54
N HIS A 271 -4.93 -12.47 12.39
CA HIS A 271 -6.36 -12.44 12.09
C HIS A 271 -6.73 -11.26 11.18
N LEU A 272 -6.91 -11.50 9.88
CA LEU A 272 -7.17 -10.46 8.88
C LEU A 272 -8.29 -9.50 9.28
N ARG A 273 -9.50 -10.01 9.55
CA ARG A 273 -10.68 -9.17 9.86
C ARG A 273 -10.48 -8.28 11.09
N GLN A 274 -9.75 -8.75 12.09
CA GLN A 274 -9.47 -7.98 13.30
C GLN A 274 -8.34 -6.96 13.07
N ASN A 275 -7.39 -7.27 12.20
CA ASN A 275 -6.23 -6.43 11.93
C ASN A 275 -6.50 -5.32 10.91
N LEU A 276 -7.50 -5.47 10.04
CA LEU A 276 -7.80 -4.50 8.98
C LEU A 276 -7.89 -3.04 9.47
N PRO A 277 -8.63 -2.70 10.55
CA PRO A 277 -8.67 -1.33 11.06
C PRO A 277 -7.30 -0.82 11.51
N TRP A 278 -6.50 -1.67 12.16
CA TRP A 278 -5.17 -1.33 12.64
C TRP A 278 -4.20 -1.11 11.48
N VAL A 279 -4.25 -1.97 10.47
CA VAL A 279 -3.44 -1.85 9.26
C VAL A 279 -3.78 -0.57 8.51
N CYS A 280 -5.06 -0.22 8.39
CA CYS A 280 -5.47 1.04 7.76
C CYS A 280 -4.97 2.25 8.57
N LEU A 281 -5.24 2.30 9.88
CA LEU A 281 -4.85 3.43 10.72
C LEU A 281 -3.33 3.62 10.78
N SER A 282 -2.56 2.53 10.91
CA SER A 282 -1.11 2.59 10.92
C SER A 282 -0.54 2.97 9.55
N GLY A 283 -1.17 2.54 8.44
CA GLY A 283 -0.81 2.97 7.09
C GLY A 283 -1.00 4.47 6.89
N ILE A 284 -2.16 4.99 7.28
CA ILE A 284 -2.46 6.43 7.27
C ILE A 284 -1.44 7.19 8.12
N ALA A 285 -1.17 6.72 9.34
CA ALA A 285 -0.21 7.35 10.24
C ALA A 285 1.19 7.43 9.63
N LEU A 286 1.70 6.30 9.11
CA LEU A 286 3.06 6.21 8.57
C LEU A 286 3.23 7.12 7.35
N VAL A 287 2.27 7.10 6.42
CA VAL A 287 2.29 7.96 5.23
C VAL A 287 2.17 9.43 5.60
N THR A 288 1.31 9.78 6.56
CA THR A 288 1.14 11.16 7.03
C THR A 288 2.40 11.69 7.71
N ILE A 289 3.05 10.88 8.55
CA ILE A 289 4.33 11.23 9.18
C ILE A 289 5.42 11.42 8.12
N ALA A 290 5.51 10.49 7.15
CA ALA A 290 6.49 10.60 6.08
C ALA A 290 6.27 11.85 5.22
N ASP A 291 5.02 12.19 4.89
CA ASP A 291 4.69 13.41 4.14
C ASP A 291 4.97 14.69 4.95
N LEU A 292 4.65 14.72 6.24
CA LEU A 292 5.00 15.85 7.12
C LEU A 292 6.52 16.10 7.14
N LEU A 293 7.31 15.05 7.35
CA LEU A 293 8.77 15.13 7.32
C LEU A 293 9.29 15.57 5.95
N ALA A 294 8.69 15.08 4.86
CA ALA A 294 9.07 15.44 3.49
C ALA A 294 8.87 16.94 3.20
N ARG A 295 7.83 17.56 3.79
CA ARG A 295 7.57 19.00 3.67
C ARG A 295 8.47 19.86 4.57
N THR A 296 8.92 19.34 5.71
CA THR A 296 9.61 20.16 6.73
C THR A 296 11.14 20.07 6.70
N ILE A 297 11.73 18.97 6.22
CA ILE A 297 13.19 18.76 6.33
C ILE A 297 13.99 19.73 5.43
N ILE A 298 13.50 20.04 4.23
CA ILE A 298 14.20 20.92 3.27
C ILE A 298 13.34 22.13 2.82
N SER A 299 12.50 22.66 3.72
CA SER A 299 11.66 23.83 3.39
C SER A 299 12.50 24.99 2.82
N PRO A 300 12.09 25.66 1.71
CA PRO A 300 10.77 25.64 1.05
C PRO A 300 10.56 24.54 0.00
N PHE A 301 11.55 23.67 -0.23
CA PHE A 301 11.41 22.54 -1.16
C PHE A 301 10.79 21.33 -0.44
N GLU A 302 10.25 20.39 -1.22
CA GLU A 302 9.71 19.14 -0.69
C GLU A 302 10.52 17.95 -1.23
N MET A 303 10.82 17.00 -0.35
CA MET A 303 11.39 15.72 -0.79
C MET A 303 10.28 14.77 -1.26
N PRO A 304 10.57 13.79 -2.12
CA PRO A 304 9.64 12.71 -2.39
C PRO A 304 9.40 11.86 -1.14
N VAL A 305 8.14 11.55 -0.85
CA VAL A 305 7.74 10.76 0.34
C VAL A 305 8.29 9.34 0.27
N SER A 306 8.47 8.80 -0.94
CA SER A 306 9.09 7.49 -1.15
C SER A 306 10.51 7.40 -0.58
N VAL A 307 11.26 8.50 -0.49
CA VAL A 307 12.63 8.51 0.07
C VAL A 307 12.56 8.18 1.56
N ILE A 308 11.66 8.84 2.29
CA ILE A 308 11.49 8.64 3.74
C ILE A 308 10.94 7.23 4.01
N LEU A 309 9.91 6.81 3.25
CA LEU A 309 9.37 5.45 3.34
C LEU A 309 10.43 4.39 2.97
N GLY A 310 11.28 4.67 1.98
CA GLY A 310 12.36 3.80 1.53
C GLY A 310 13.40 3.59 2.63
N ILE A 311 13.86 4.66 3.26
CA ILE A 311 14.84 4.59 4.36
C ILE A 311 14.24 3.84 5.56
N VAL A 312 13.09 4.30 6.06
CA VAL A 312 12.44 3.69 7.23
C VAL A 312 12.08 2.23 6.94
N GLY A 313 11.53 1.97 5.76
CA GLY A 313 11.13 0.66 5.29
C GLY A 313 12.29 -0.31 5.18
N ALA A 314 13.42 0.10 4.61
CA ALA A 314 14.62 -0.72 4.50
C ALA A 314 15.17 -1.11 5.89
N PHE A 315 15.27 -0.15 6.82
CA PHE A 315 15.72 -0.46 8.19
C PHE A 315 14.78 -1.46 8.88
N VAL A 316 13.47 -1.25 8.79
CA VAL A 316 12.49 -2.16 9.38
C VAL A 316 12.54 -3.53 8.71
N PHE A 317 12.61 -3.60 7.39
CA PHE A 317 12.70 -4.84 6.63
C PHE A 317 13.92 -5.67 7.04
N ILE A 318 15.10 -5.05 7.12
CA ILE A 318 16.32 -5.70 7.59
C ILE A 318 16.16 -6.19 9.03
N ALA A 319 15.60 -5.36 9.92
CA ALA A 319 15.36 -5.74 11.31
C ALA A 319 14.41 -6.94 11.44
N LEU A 320 13.37 -7.02 10.60
CA LEU A 320 12.43 -8.15 10.56
C LEU A 320 13.13 -9.44 10.13
N ILE A 321 13.97 -9.38 9.08
CA ILE A 321 14.75 -10.53 8.60
C ILE A 321 15.69 -11.05 9.70
N LEU A 322 16.48 -10.15 10.30
CA LEU A 322 17.45 -10.51 11.35
C LEU A 322 16.76 -11.13 12.57
N ARG A 323 15.57 -10.66 12.92
CA ARG A 323 14.79 -11.20 14.04
C ARG A 323 14.22 -12.59 13.74
N GLN A 324 13.81 -12.85 12.49
CA GLN A 324 13.29 -14.16 12.08
C GLN A 324 14.40 -15.21 12.03
N SER A 325 15.60 -14.85 11.54
CA SER A 325 16.79 -15.71 11.55
C SER A 325 17.17 -16.16 12.97
N ARG A 326 17.09 -15.26 13.97
CA ARG A 326 17.35 -15.62 15.38
C ARG A 326 16.32 -16.59 15.97
N LYS A 327 15.07 -16.56 15.51
CA LYS A 327 14.03 -17.49 15.98
C LYS A 327 14.08 -18.85 15.26
N GLY A 328 14.63 -18.89 14.05
CA GLY A 328 14.87 -20.12 13.28
C GLY A 328 16.21 -20.80 13.55
N GLY A 329 17.04 -20.27 14.46
CA GLY A 329 18.36 -20.83 14.83
C GLY A 329 18.32 -21.86 15.98
N LEU A 330 17.15 -22.40 16.32
CA LEU A 330 16.98 -23.48 17.31
C LEU A 330 15.96 -24.52 16.82
N GLN A 331 16.01 -24.91 15.53
CA GLN A 331 15.42 -26.16 15.01
C GLN A 331 16.26 -26.70 13.87
#